data_AF-A0A2G6CMI7-F1
#
_entry.id   AF-A0A2G6CMI7-F1
#
_cell.length_a   1.000
_cell.length_b   1.000
_cell.length_c   1.000
_cell.angle_alpha   90.00
_cell.angle_beta   90.00
_cell.angle_gamma   90.00
#
_symmetry.space_group_name_H-M   'P 1'
#
loop_
_entity.id
_entity.type
_entity.pdbx_description
1 polymer ?
#
loop_
_entity_poly.entity_id
_entity_poly.type
_entity_poly.pdbx_seq_one_letter_code
_entity_poly.pdbx_strand_id
1 'polypeptide(L)'
;MMVAFHDAEVTHIMAETFGQRIRRVRKERKLGLRQTATKAGISATFLSRVETEKEPATPSEETIRKLADVLGDDFDELMQLAGRIPTSVKDYMKADPGMPEFMRRAQESNVSSEKLMELLEKAKKENG
;
A
#
# COMPACT_ATOMS: atom_id res chain seq x y z
N MET A 1 -16.21 -34.24 -22.31
CA MET A 1 -16.85 -32.93 -22.53
C MET A 1 -16.50 -32.08 -21.30
N MET A 2 -15.26 -31.67 -21.10
CA MET A 2 -14.54 -30.56 -21.73
C MET A 2 -15.44 -29.33 -21.91
N VAL A 3 -15.46 -28.47 -20.90
CA VAL A 3 -15.54 -27.03 -21.10
C VAL A 3 -14.30 -26.47 -20.43
N ALA A 4 -13.35 -26.08 -21.26
CA ALA A 4 -12.08 -25.49 -20.87
C ALA A 4 -12.35 -24.12 -20.26
N PHE A 5 -12.08 -23.98 -18.96
CA PHE A 5 -11.82 -22.66 -18.40
C PHE A 5 -10.47 -22.22 -18.94
N HIS A 6 -10.53 -21.31 -19.90
CA HIS A 6 -9.42 -20.77 -20.64
C HIS A 6 -8.37 -20.17 -19.71
N ASP A 7 -7.14 -20.58 -19.97
CA ASP A 7 -5.88 -20.01 -19.51
C ASP A 7 -5.92 -18.48 -19.41
N ALA A 8 -5.91 -18.00 -18.17
CA ALA A 8 -5.30 -16.73 -17.83
C ALA A 8 -4.12 -17.02 -16.89
N GLU A 9 -3.16 -17.83 -17.38
CA GLU A 9 -1.78 -17.77 -16.92
C GLU A 9 -1.20 -16.41 -17.36
N VAL A 10 -1.54 -15.35 -16.61
CA VAL A 10 -0.84 -14.06 -16.69
C VAL A 10 0.11 -14.00 -15.51
N THR A 11 1.27 -14.62 -15.70
CA THR A 11 2.56 -14.22 -15.11
C THR A 11 2.51 -13.75 -13.65
N HIS A 12 2.54 -14.70 -12.73
CA HIS A 12 2.96 -14.46 -11.35
C HIS A 12 4.48 -14.18 -11.30
N ILE A 13 4.95 -13.06 -11.88
CA ILE A 13 6.21 -12.46 -11.45
C ILE A 13 5.92 -11.99 -10.03
N MET A 14 6.52 -12.65 -9.04
CA MET A 14 6.27 -12.41 -7.62
C MET A 14 6.16 -10.91 -7.33
N ALA A 15 4.97 -10.44 -6.96
CA ALA A 15 4.77 -9.06 -6.53
C ALA A 15 5.76 -8.78 -5.39
N GLU A 16 6.61 -7.77 -5.56
CA GLU A 16 7.63 -7.41 -4.59
C GLU A 16 6.96 -7.09 -3.25
N THR A 17 7.44 -7.65 -2.14
CA THR A 17 6.90 -7.31 -0.82
C THR A 17 7.40 -5.94 -0.36
N PHE A 18 6.75 -5.35 0.64
CA PHE A 18 7.22 -4.11 1.27
C PHE A 18 8.70 -4.18 1.69
N GLY A 19 9.09 -5.25 2.39
CA GLY A 19 10.48 -5.43 2.84
C GLY A 19 11.47 -5.52 1.67
N GLN A 20 11.08 -6.23 0.61
CA GLN A 20 11.88 -6.37 -0.59
C GLN A 20 12.06 -5.03 -1.32
N ARG A 21 10.98 -4.24 -1.47
CA ARG A 21 11.00 -2.88 -2.05
C ARG A 21 11.97 -1.97 -1.31
N ILE A 22 11.84 -1.89 0.01
CA ILE A 22 12.73 -1.09 0.87
C ILE A 22 14.18 -1.51 0.67
N ARG A 23 14.48 -2.80 0.68
CA ARG A 23 15.85 -3.32 0.51
C ARG A 23 16.40 -3.02 -0.88
N ARG A 24 15.60 -3.22 -1.92
CA ARG A 24 15.99 -3.02 -3.32
C ARG A 24 16.31 -1.54 -3.57
N VAL A 25 15.37 -0.64 -3.28
CA VAL A 25 15.54 0.81 -3.50
C VAL A 25 16.70 1.36 -2.68
N ARG A 26 16.87 0.91 -1.43
CA ARG A 26 18.03 1.29 -0.60
C ARG A 26 19.36 0.93 -1.27
N LYS A 27 19.46 -0.28 -1.83
CA LYS A 27 20.67 -0.76 -2.52
C LYS A 27 20.91 -0.02 -3.84
N GLU A 28 19.87 0.21 -4.63
CA GLU A 28 19.95 1.00 -5.88
C GLU A 28 20.49 2.41 -5.61
N ARG A 29 20.10 3.00 -4.46
CA ARG A 29 20.58 4.30 -3.99
C ARG A 29 21.93 4.25 -3.28
N LYS A 30 22.56 3.08 -3.20
CA LYS A 30 23.85 2.84 -2.52
C LYS A 30 23.85 3.31 -1.05
N LEU A 31 22.68 3.24 -0.39
CA LEU A 31 22.54 3.65 1.01
C LEU A 31 22.87 2.48 1.95
N GLY A 32 23.67 2.75 2.97
CA GLY A 32 23.98 1.77 4.01
C GLY A 32 22.77 1.51 4.92
N LEU A 33 22.65 0.30 5.48
CA LEU A 33 21.55 -0.07 6.39
C LEU A 33 21.47 0.88 7.60
N ARG A 34 22.60 1.07 8.31
CA ARG A 34 22.66 1.96 9.49
C ARG A 34 22.37 3.41 9.13
N GLN A 35 22.96 3.90 8.04
CA GLN A 35 22.73 5.26 7.54
C GLN A 35 21.25 5.51 7.23
N THR A 36 20.60 4.56 6.55
CA THR A 36 19.17 4.65 6.20
C THR A 36 18.31 4.65 7.45
N ALA A 37 18.56 3.73 8.37
CA ALA A 37 17.83 3.65 9.63
C ALA A 37 17.94 4.95 10.45
N THR A 38 19.15 5.51 10.57
CA THR A 38 19.36 6.79 11.25
C THR A 38 18.58 7.92 10.58
N LYS A 39 18.64 8.05 9.26
CA LYS A 39 17.88 9.08 8.52
C LYS A 39 16.37 8.92 8.67
N ALA A 40 15.88 7.68 8.72
CA ALA A 40 14.47 7.37 8.91
C ALA A 40 14.04 7.41 10.39
N GLY A 41 14.94 7.71 11.33
CA GLY A 41 14.62 7.78 12.77
C GLY A 41 14.24 6.43 13.40
N ILE A 42 14.75 5.32 12.88
CA ILE A 42 14.48 3.95 13.35
C ILE A 42 15.79 3.20 13.67
N SER A 43 15.69 2.07 14.38
CA SER A 43 16.87 1.25 14.64
C SER A 43 17.28 0.43 13.41
N ALA A 44 18.59 0.20 13.24
CA ALA A 44 19.09 -0.65 12.15
C ALA A 44 18.60 -2.10 12.26
N THR A 45 18.37 -2.59 13.48
CA THR A 45 17.78 -3.91 13.75
C THR A 45 16.34 -3.99 13.25
N PHE A 46 15.55 -2.95 13.51
CA PHE A 46 14.18 -2.86 13.00
C PHE A 46 14.16 -2.80 11.47
N LEU A 47 14.96 -1.93 10.85
CA LEU A 47 15.05 -1.88 9.38
C LEU A 47 15.50 -3.22 8.78
N SER A 48 16.44 -3.92 9.41
CA SER A 48 16.86 -5.27 8.98
C SER A 48 15.71 -6.27 9.01
N ARG A 49 14.92 -6.29 10.09
CA ARG A 49 13.76 -7.17 10.22
C ARG A 49 12.69 -6.82 9.19
N VAL A 50 12.46 -5.54 8.92
CA VAL A 50 11.58 -5.07 7.84
C VAL A 50 12.05 -5.60 6.48
N GLU A 51 13.32 -5.38 6.12
CA GLU A 51 13.90 -5.80 4.83
C GLU A 51 13.98 -7.32 4.63
N THR A 52 13.82 -8.08 5.70
CA THR A 52 13.90 -9.55 5.71
C THR A 52 12.58 -10.21 6.06
N GLU A 53 11.48 -9.44 6.13
CA GLU A 53 10.12 -9.94 6.43
C GLU A 53 10.02 -10.63 7.80
N LYS A 54 10.90 -10.26 8.74
CA LYS A 54 10.93 -10.76 10.12
C LYS A 54 10.34 -9.79 11.13
N GLU A 55 9.86 -8.63 10.68
CA GLU A 55 9.12 -7.72 11.55
C GLU A 55 7.66 -8.21 11.65
N PRO A 56 7.17 -8.57 12.85
CA PRO A 56 5.83 -9.14 13.01
C PRO A 56 4.72 -8.12 12.78
N ALA A 57 4.99 -6.84 13.04
CA ALA A 57 4.04 -5.76 12.86
C ALA A 57 4.45 -4.88 11.69
N THR A 58 3.47 -4.51 10.87
CA THR A 58 3.68 -3.53 9.81
C THR A 58 4.14 -2.19 10.41
N PRO A 59 5.19 -1.55 9.85
CA PRO A 59 5.64 -0.24 10.32
C PRO A 59 4.53 0.81 10.34
N SER A 60 4.65 1.82 11.21
CA SER A 60 3.67 2.90 11.29
C SER A 60 3.64 3.73 10.00
N GLU A 61 2.53 4.42 9.74
CA GLU A 61 2.42 5.36 8.61
C GLU A 61 3.56 6.39 8.62
N GLU A 62 3.87 6.94 9.79
CA GLU A 62 4.99 7.88 9.96
C GLU A 62 6.34 7.25 9.59
N THR A 63 6.55 5.98 9.96
CA THR A 63 7.79 5.26 9.60
C THR A 63 7.86 5.03 8.10
N ILE A 64 6.75 4.63 7.48
CA ILE A 64 6.66 4.42 6.03
C ILE A 64 6.92 5.74 5.29
N ARG A 65 6.38 6.86 5.76
CA ARG A 65 6.63 8.19 5.21
C ARG A 65 8.11 8.58 5.29
N LYS A 66 8.73 8.40 6.46
CA LYS A 66 10.17 8.66 6.63
C LYS A 66 11.04 7.77 5.74
N LEU A 67 10.65 6.51 5.56
CA LEU A 67 11.34 5.60 4.63
C LEU A 67 11.16 6.06 3.18
N ALA A 68 9.95 6.45 2.78
CA ALA A 68 9.66 7.00 1.46
C ALA A 68 10.54 8.23 1.19
N ASP A 69 10.64 9.18 2.12
CA ASP A 69 11.45 10.39 1.96
C ASP A 69 12.95 10.06 1.82
N VAL A 70 13.49 9.20 2.69
CA VAL A 70 14.91 8.82 2.68
C VAL A 70 15.26 8.02 1.42
N LEU A 71 14.36 7.15 1.02
CA LEU A 71 14.48 6.30 -0.17
C LEU A 71 13.87 6.94 -1.39
N GLY A 72 13.48 8.22 -1.36
CA GLY A 72 12.72 8.96 -2.39
C GLY A 72 11.80 8.08 -3.22
N ASP A 73 11.08 7.21 -2.54
CA ASP A 73 10.15 6.23 -3.11
C ASP A 73 8.72 6.77 -2.95
N ASP A 74 7.78 6.21 -3.70
CA ASP A 74 6.40 6.65 -3.61
C ASP A 74 5.75 6.19 -2.30
N PHE A 75 5.22 7.14 -1.53
CA PHE A 75 4.63 6.86 -0.23
C PHE A 75 3.37 5.98 -0.34
N ASP A 76 2.54 6.21 -1.36
CA ASP A 76 1.28 5.49 -1.53
C ASP A 76 1.54 4.05 -2.00
N GLU A 77 2.51 3.84 -2.89
CA GLU A 77 2.99 2.49 -3.25
C GLU A 77 3.50 1.74 -2.01
N LEU A 78 4.31 2.39 -1.16
CA LEU A 78 4.81 1.76 0.06
C LEU A 78 3.70 1.45 1.07
N MET A 79 2.70 2.32 1.21
CA MET A 79 1.52 2.06 2.04
C MET A 79 0.70 0.87 1.53
N GLN A 80 0.51 0.78 0.21
CA GLN A 80 -0.17 -0.34 -0.43
C GLN A 80 0.58 -1.66 -0.21
N LEU A 81 1.90 -1.68 -0.46
CA LEU A 81 2.75 -2.86 -0.23
C LEU A 81 2.79 -3.28 1.25
N ALA A 82 2.70 -2.31 2.15
CA ALA A 82 2.61 -2.56 3.59
C ALA A 82 1.20 -3.05 4.02
N GLY A 83 0.21 -3.04 3.13
CA GLY A 83 -1.18 -3.41 3.44
C GLY A 83 -1.85 -2.41 4.38
N ARG A 84 -1.45 -1.14 4.35
CA ARG A 84 -2.01 -0.09 5.23
C ARG A 84 -2.93 0.85 4.46
N ILE A 85 -3.97 1.29 5.15
CA ILE A 85 -4.81 2.41 4.73
C ILE A 85 -4.30 3.66 5.48
N PRO A 86 -4.16 4.82 4.80
CA PRO A 86 -3.80 6.07 5.45
C PRO A 86 -4.75 6.43 6.60
N THR A 87 -4.20 7.06 7.63
CA THR A 87 -4.94 7.43 8.85
C THR A 87 -6.09 8.37 8.53
N SER A 88 -5.88 9.33 7.63
CA SER A 88 -6.93 10.26 7.16
C SER A 88 -8.13 9.53 6.54
N VAL A 89 -7.88 8.52 5.71
CA VAL A 89 -8.93 7.70 5.08
C VAL A 89 -9.65 6.86 6.13
N LYS A 90 -8.92 6.25 7.06
CA LYS A 90 -9.49 5.49 8.17
C LYS A 90 -10.38 6.36 9.05
N ASP A 91 -9.97 7.59 9.33
CA ASP A 91 -10.71 8.53 10.18
C ASP A 91 -11.95 9.05 9.45
N TYR A 92 -11.86 9.32 8.15
CA TYR A 92 -13.02 9.63 7.32
C TYR A 92 -14.06 8.51 7.33
N MET A 93 -13.64 7.24 7.17
CA MET A 93 -14.53 6.09 7.23
C MET A 93 -15.22 5.92 8.59
N LYS A 94 -14.63 6.41 9.68
CA LYS A 94 -15.23 6.38 11.02
C LYS A 94 -16.16 7.56 11.27
N ALA A 95 -15.89 8.71 10.65
CA ALA A 95 -16.65 9.94 10.85
C ALA A 95 -18.04 9.87 10.22
N ASP A 96 -18.19 9.11 9.13
CA ASP A 96 -19.47 8.89 8.45
C ASP A 96 -20.02 7.48 8.78
N PRO A 97 -21.13 7.38 9.54
CA PRO A 97 -21.74 6.09 9.88
C PRO A 97 -22.18 5.23 8.67
N GLY A 98 -22.46 5.85 7.52
CA GLY A 98 -22.87 5.14 6.30
C GLY A 98 -21.69 4.57 5.51
N MET A 99 -20.48 5.09 5.71
CA MET A 99 -19.30 4.72 4.92
C MET A 99 -18.88 3.25 5.08
N PRO A 100 -18.87 2.64 6.30
CA PRO A 100 -18.55 1.22 6.44
C PRO A 100 -19.53 0.29 5.73
N GLU A 101 -20.82 0.64 5.72
CA GLU A 101 -21.85 -0.13 5.03
C GLU A 101 -21.72 0.00 3.51
N PHE A 102 -21.46 1.21 3.02
CA PHE A 102 -21.16 1.48 1.63
C PHE A 102 -19.97 0.64 1.13
N MET A 103 -18.84 0.66 1.84
CA MET A 103 -17.64 -0.08 1.44
C MET A 103 -17.85 -1.59 1.42
N ARG A 104 -18.62 -2.15 2.36
CA ARG A 104 -18.98 -3.59 2.33
C ARG A 104 -19.78 -3.93 1.07
N ARG A 105 -20.82 -3.15 0.74
CA ARG A 105 -21.64 -3.40 -0.46
C ARG A 105 -20.85 -3.25 -1.75
N ALA A 106 -19.98 -2.24 -1.82
CA ALA A 106 -19.09 -2.03 -2.96
C ALA A 106 -18.16 -3.24 -3.18
N GLN A 107 -17.62 -3.80 -2.10
CA GLN A 107 -16.81 -5.01 -2.13
C GLN A 107 -17.62 -6.24 -2.55
N GLU A 108 -18.79 -6.49 -1.95
CA GLU A 108 -19.67 -7.62 -2.29
C GLU A 108 -20.11 -7.63 -3.76
N SER A 109 -20.24 -6.44 -4.33
CA SER A 109 -20.62 -6.23 -5.73
C SER A 109 -19.43 -6.28 -6.70
N ASN A 110 -18.21 -6.55 -6.20
CA ASN A 110 -16.96 -6.54 -6.97
C ASN A 110 -16.75 -5.26 -7.80
N VAL A 111 -17.13 -4.10 -7.26
CA VAL A 111 -16.98 -2.82 -7.98
C VAL A 111 -15.51 -2.40 -7.93
N SER A 112 -14.92 -2.12 -9.09
CA SER A 112 -13.53 -1.64 -9.18
C SER A 112 -13.40 -0.18 -8.71
N SER A 113 -12.20 0.19 -8.26
CA SER A 113 -11.86 1.57 -7.91
C SER A 113 -12.11 2.53 -9.08
N GLU A 114 -11.77 2.13 -10.31
CA GLU A 114 -12.03 2.90 -11.53
C GLU A 114 -13.52 3.23 -11.71
N LYS A 115 -14.39 2.23 -11.48
CA LYS A 115 -15.83 2.43 -11.60
C LYS A 115 -16.36 3.36 -10.51
N LEU A 116 -15.86 3.24 -9.28
CA LEU A 116 -16.22 4.14 -8.19
C LEU A 116 -15.80 5.58 -8.48
N MET A 117 -14.61 5.79 -9.04
CA MET A 117 -14.14 7.11 -9.45
C MET A 117 -15.02 7.72 -10.54
N GLU A 118 -15.45 6.94 -11.53
CA GLU A 118 -16.39 7.39 -12.55
C GLU A 118 -17.70 7.92 -11.95
N LEU A 119 -18.25 7.22 -10.95
CA LEU A 119 -19.49 7.63 -10.26
C LEU A 119 -19.30 8.93 -9.46
N LEU A 120 -18.16 9.08 -8.77
CA LEU A 120 -17.84 10.32 -8.04
C LEU A 120 -17.73 11.53 -8.97
N GLU A 121 -17.11 11.37 -10.14
CA GLU A 121 -17.00 12.45 -11.13
C GLU A 121 -18.34 12.85 -11.74
N LYS A 122 -19.27 11.89 -11.93
CA LYS A 122 -20.64 12.20 -12.37
C LYS A 122 -21.41 12.98 -11.31
N ALA A 123 -21.35 12.56 -10.04
CA ALA A 123 -22.02 13.25 -8.94
C ALA A 123 -21.54 14.70 -8.74
N LYS A 124 -20.25 14.98 -9.00
CA LYS A 124 -19.74 16.37 -8.98
C LYS A 124 -20.35 17.26 -10.07
N LYS A 125 -20.58 16.71 -11.27
CA LYS A 125 -21.12 17.45 -12.43
C LYS A 125 -22.62 17.75 -12.31
N GLU A 126 -23.35 16.95 -11.54
CA GLU A 126 -24.79 17.17 -11.30
C GLU A 126 -25.06 18.18 -10.17
N ASN A 127 -24.06 18.41 -9.29
CA ASN A 127 -24.16 19.32 -8.15
C ASN A 127 -23.42 20.66 -8.36
N GLY A 128 -22.85 20.91 -9.54
CA GLY A 128 -22.17 22.15 -9.92
C GLY A 128 -22.85 22.81 -11.11
#